data_AF-A0A938RVA9-F1
#
_entry.id   AF-A0A938RVA9-F1
#
_cell.length_a   1.000
_cell.length_b   1.000
_cell.length_c   1.000
_cell.angle_alpha   90.00
_cell.angle_beta   90.00
_cell.angle_gamma   90.00
#
_symmetry.space_group_name_H-M   'P 1'
#
loop_
_entity.id
_entity.type
_entity.pdbx_description
1 polymer ?
#
loop_
_entity_poly.entity_id
_entity_poly.type
_entity_poly.pdbx_seq_one_letter_code
_entity_poly.pdbx_strand_id
1 'polypeptide(L)'
;MVVKYVNDGRRARALSDAQTLGNAILAFQLDTGRWPVSNDGIVTDAGEVSRLVGLPAASIVATAIPTGSATVPGAANWRGGGNGGTAAAIEDLLISNQTTTVDPLYPTSVNPAATPGWNGPYIKEVPVDPWGNPYVVNVRYLDGAGVTGVTTAIEQSHAVIVISAGPNNLFETSFQDATALTVPGGDDIAWTVEGQRP
;
A
#
# COMPACT_ATOMS: atom_id res chain seq x y z
N MET A 1 31.67 -14.76 2.92
CA MET A 1 31.20 -14.53 1.53
C MET A 1 29.79 -15.09 1.27
N VAL A 2 29.31 -16.10 2.02
CA VAL A 2 27.95 -16.67 1.84
C VAL A 2 26.81 -15.72 2.28
N VAL A 3 27.02 -14.90 3.31
CA VAL A 3 26.00 -13.99 3.86
C VAL A 3 25.59 -12.90 2.86
N LYS A 4 26.48 -12.47 1.96
CA LYS A 4 26.19 -11.45 0.95
C LYS A 4 25.18 -11.96 -0.09
N TYR A 5 25.39 -13.16 -0.63
CA TYR A 5 24.49 -13.75 -1.62
C TYR A 5 23.11 -14.10 -1.04
N VAL A 6 23.05 -14.50 0.23
CA VAL A 6 21.77 -14.76 0.91
C VAL A 6 20.97 -13.47 1.07
N ASN A 7 21.63 -12.35 1.40
CA ASN A 7 20.97 -11.04 1.50
C ASN A 7 20.50 -10.55 0.12
N ASP A 8 21.28 -10.78 -0.94
CA ASP A 8 20.89 -10.42 -2.30
C ASP A 8 19.65 -11.21 -2.76
N GLY A 9 19.59 -12.51 -2.44
CA GLY A 9 18.43 -13.36 -2.75
C GLY A 9 17.16 -12.95 -2.01
N ARG A 10 17.27 -12.59 -0.72
CA ARG A 10 16.12 -12.05 0.04
C ARG A 10 15.65 -10.73 -0.54
N ARG A 11 16.56 -9.80 -0.85
CA ARG A 11 16.21 -8.52 -1.48
C ARG A 11 15.50 -8.70 -2.82
N ALA A 12 15.98 -9.60 -3.67
CA ALA A 12 15.35 -9.90 -4.95
C ALA A 12 13.95 -10.50 -4.78
N ARG A 13 13.75 -11.40 -3.81
CA ARG A 13 12.42 -11.92 -3.47
C ARG A 13 11.50 -10.79 -3.01
N ALA A 14 11.97 -9.95 -2.09
CA ALA A 14 11.15 -8.87 -1.55
C ALA A 14 10.67 -7.90 -2.64
N LEU A 15 11.53 -7.61 -3.62
CA LEU A 15 11.21 -6.78 -4.79
C LEU A 15 10.16 -7.46 -5.70
N SER A 16 10.31 -8.76 -5.96
CA SER A 16 9.34 -9.53 -6.75
C SER A 16 7.96 -9.58 -6.10
N ASP A 17 7.91 -9.73 -4.78
CA ASP A 17 6.67 -9.74 -4.00
C ASP A 17 6.01 -8.34 -4.01
N ALA A 18 6.80 -7.28 -3.83
CA ALA A 18 6.33 -5.89 -3.92
C ALA A 18 5.78 -5.54 -5.31
N GLN A 19 6.46 -6.00 -6.38
CA GLN A 19 5.99 -5.83 -7.75
C GLN A 19 4.65 -6.56 -8.00
N THR A 20 4.50 -7.78 -7.47
CA THR A 20 3.27 -8.55 -7.59
C THR A 20 2.10 -7.82 -6.91
N LEU A 21 2.31 -7.28 -5.72
CA LEU A 21 1.33 -6.47 -5.01
C LEU A 21 1.00 -5.17 -5.75
N GLY A 22 2.00 -4.47 -6.29
CA GLY A 22 1.79 -3.25 -7.07
C GLY A 22 0.96 -3.51 -8.34
N ASN A 23 1.25 -4.60 -9.05
CA ASN A 23 0.48 -5.02 -10.22
C ASN A 23 -0.96 -5.41 -9.86
N ALA A 24 -1.19 -6.04 -8.71
CA ALA A 24 -2.53 -6.36 -8.25
C ALA A 24 -3.37 -5.11 -7.95
N ILE A 25 -2.74 -4.07 -7.36
CA ILE A 25 -3.38 -2.76 -7.12
C ILE A 25 -3.70 -2.07 -8.45
N LEU A 26 -2.80 -2.13 -9.43
CA LEU A 26 -3.05 -1.57 -10.75
C LEU A 26 -4.20 -2.31 -11.47
N ALA A 27 -4.24 -3.64 -11.40
CA ALA A 27 -5.33 -4.42 -11.99
C ALA A 27 -6.69 -4.06 -11.35
N PHE A 28 -6.72 -3.91 -10.03
CA PHE A 28 -7.91 -3.42 -9.31
C PHE A 28 -8.37 -2.05 -9.83
N GLN A 29 -7.45 -1.11 -10.02
CA GLN A 29 -7.77 0.21 -10.56
C GLN A 29 -8.34 0.12 -11.98
N LEU A 30 -7.71 -0.67 -12.86
CA LEU A 30 -8.12 -0.79 -14.26
C LEU A 30 -9.54 -1.35 -14.39
N ASP A 31 -9.91 -2.26 -13.50
CA ASP A 31 -11.21 -2.91 -13.50
C ASP A 31 -12.31 -2.04 -12.87
N THR A 32 -12.04 -1.48 -11.69
CA THR A 32 -13.05 -0.73 -10.91
C THR A 32 -13.14 0.74 -11.33
N GLY A 33 -12.11 1.25 -12.00
CA GLY A 33 -11.92 2.68 -12.26
C GLY A 33 -11.68 3.51 -11.00
N ARG A 34 -11.43 2.88 -9.85
CA ARG A 34 -11.32 3.52 -8.54
C ARG A 34 -10.13 2.96 -7.77
N TRP A 35 -9.47 3.84 -7.03
CA TRP A 35 -8.32 3.42 -6.22
C TRP A 35 -8.79 2.73 -4.94
N PRO A 36 -7.98 1.82 -4.37
CA PRO A 36 -8.28 1.15 -3.11
C PRO A 36 -8.04 2.09 -1.91
N VAL A 37 -8.74 3.23 -1.90
CA VAL A 37 -8.62 4.31 -0.90
C VAL A 37 -9.85 4.45 -0.02
N SER A 38 -10.93 3.71 -0.28
CA SER A 38 -12.17 3.77 0.52
C SER A 38 -12.36 2.50 1.34
N ASN A 39 -12.65 2.65 2.64
CA ASN A 39 -13.00 1.54 3.53
C ASN A 39 -14.50 1.20 3.53
N ASP A 40 -15.29 1.96 2.77
CA ASP A 40 -16.75 1.87 2.66
C ASP A 40 -17.23 1.75 1.20
N GLY A 41 -16.31 1.70 0.23
CA GLY A 41 -16.66 1.62 -1.19
C GLY A 41 -17.09 2.94 -1.84
N ILE A 42 -17.15 4.04 -1.07
CA ILE A 42 -17.66 5.33 -1.52
C ILE A 42 -16.52 6.36 -1.47
N VAL A 43 -16.29 7.06 -2.59
CA VAL A 43 -15.16 8.01 -2.76
C VAL A 43 -15.46 9.42 -2.24
N THR A 44 -16.57 9.61 -1.51
CA THR A 44 -17.03 10.94 -1.09
C THR A 44 -16.88 11.21 0.41
N ASP A 45 -16.49 10.22 1.21
CA ASP A 45 -16.46 10.37 2.66
C ASP A 45 -15.05 10.35 3.23
N ALA A 46 -14.89 11.14 4.29
CA ALA A 46 -13.69 11.35 5.11
C ALA A 46 -13.13 10.09 5.82
N GLY A 47 -13.50 8.88 5.34
CA GLY A 47 -13.04 7.56 5.76
C GLY A 47 -11.87 7.02 4.92
N GLU A 48 -11.18 7.88 4.18
CA GLU A 48 -10.13 7.49 3.24
C GLU A 48 -9.00 6.72 3.92
N VAL A 49 -8.77 5.53 3.40
CA VAL A 49 -7.62 4.69 3.70
C VAL A 49 -6.38 5.38 3.16
N SER A 50 -5.47 5.72 4.07
CA SER A 50 -4.19 6.34 3.72
C SER A 50 -3.08 5.30 3.50
N ARG A 51 -3.28 4.07 3.98
CA ARG A 51 -2.37 2.95 3.73
C ARG A 51 -3.05 1.60 3.62
N LEU A 52 -2.50 0.72 2.78
CA LEU A 52 -2.84 -0.70 2.77
C LEU A 52 -1.76 -1.50 3.47
N VAL A 53 -2.15 -2.51 4.24
CA VAL A 53 -1.22 -3.35 5.01
C VAL A 53 -1.44 -4.81 4.65
N GLY A 54 -0.36 -5.55 4.43
CA GLY A 54 -0.36 -6.99 4.19
C GLY A 54 -0.57 -7.82 5.46
N LEU A 55 -1.54 -7.41 6.28
CA LEU A 55 -2.01 -8.13 7.46
C LEU A 55 -3.53 -8.25 7.38
N PRO A 56 -4.13 -9.27 8.00
CA PRO A 56 -5.56 -9.32 8.14
C PRO A 56 -6.06 -8.16 8.98
N ALA A 57 -7.26 -7.65 8.69
CA ALA A 57 -7.78 -6.41 9.26
C ALA A 57 -7.72 -6.37 10.80
N ALA A 58 -8.06 -7.48 11.45
CA ALA A 58 -8.01 -7.62 12.91
C ALA A 58 -6.59 -7.57 13.50
N SER A 59 -5.56 -7.83 12.70
CA SER A 59 -4.15 -7.82 13.11
C SER A 59 -3.43 -6.52 12.76
N ILE A 60 -4.10 -5.55 12.12
CA ILE A 60 -3.52 -4.23 11.83
C ILE A 60 -3.46 -3.43 13.13
N VAL A 61 -2.38 -3.64 13.87
CA VAL A 61 -2.05 -2.91 15.09
C VAL A 61 -0.63 -2.36 14.99
N ALA A 62 -0.36 -1.25 15.67
CA ALA A 62 0.95 -0.60 15.59
C ALA A 62 2.10 -1.56 15.93
N THR A 63 1.95 -2.50 16.86
CA THR A 63 3.03 -3.45 17.21
C THR A 63 3.31 -4.53 16.17
N ALA A 64 2.38 -4.76 15.23
CA ALA A 64 2.51 -5.75 14.16
C ALA A 64 3.18 -5.18 12.90
N ILE A 65 3.33 -3.86 12.84
CA ILE A 65 3.95 -3.15 11.71
C ILE A 65 5.29 -2.57 12.18
N PRO A 66 6.37 -2.72 11.40
CA PRO A 66 7.68 -2.14 11.71
C PRO A 66 7.59 -0.66 12.05
N THR A 67 8.42 -0.17 12.98
CA THR A 67 8.46 1.26 13.29
C THR A 67 9.22 2.04 12.23
N GLY A 68 9.02 3.35 12.19
CA GLY A 68 9.84 4.24 11.38
C GLY A 68 11.06 4.75 12.14
N SER A 69 12.12 5.05 11.40
CA SER A 69 13.31 5.70 11.91
C SER A 69 13.00 7.09 12.47
N ALA A 70 13.48 7.38 13.68
CA ALA A 70 13.30 8.68 14.31
C ALA A 70 14.12 9.79 13.64
N THR A 71 15.10 9.44 12.81
CA THR A 71 15.95 10.40 12.08
C THR A 71 15.39 10.76 10.71
N VAL A 72 14.41 10.00 10.21
CA VAL A 72 13.77 10.23 8.91
C VAL A 72 12.38 10.82 9.15
N PRO A 73 12.16 12.09 8.76
CA PRO A 73 10.85 12.73 8.88
C PRO A 73 9.71 11.90 8.26
N GLY A 74 8.64 11.69 9.02
CA GLY A 74 7.45 10.97 8.57
C GLY A 74 7.59 9.45 8.42
N ALA A 75 8.75 8.84 8.66
CA ALA A 75 8.91 7.38 8.52
C ALA A 75 7.99 6.59 9.48
N ALA A 76 7.66 7.14 10.64
CA ALA A 76 6.70 6.51 11.57
C ALA A 76 5.26 6.42 11.02
N ASN A 77 4.95 7.14 9.95
CA ASN A 77 3.60 7.17 9.36
C ASN A 77 3.28 5.87 8.61
N TRP A 78 4.28 5.09 8.18
CA TRP A 78 4.10 3.74 7.63
C TRP A 78 3.40 2.79 8.62
N ARG A 79 3.68 2.98 9.92
CA ARG A 79 3.10 2.22 11.03
C ARG A 79 1.72 2.70 11.47
N GLY A 80 1.38 3.97 11.21
CA GLY A 80 0.18 4.60 11.77
C GLY A 80 0.34 5.79 12.67
N GLY A 81 1.56 6.32 12.83
CA GLY A 81 1.72 7.66 13.41
C GLY A 81 1.27 8.77 12.46
N GLY A 82 0.91 9.95 13.02
CA GLY A 82 0.84 11.22 12.27
C GLY A 82 -0.09 11.23 11.05
N ASN A 83 0.42 11.75 9.92
CA ASN A 83 -0.29 11.85 8.62
C ASN A 83 -0.59 10.48 7.98
N GLY A 84 -0.15 9.37 8.59
CA GLY A 84 -0.34 8.02 8.07
C GLY A 84 -1.80 7.56 8.04
N GLY A 85 -2.71 8.21 8.77
CA GLY A 85 -4.16 7.99 8.69
C GLY A 85 -4.63 6.55 8.92
N THR A 86 -5.85 6.27 8.45
CA THR A 86 -6.54 4.97 8.53
C THR A 86 -5.85 3.94 7.63
N ALA A 87 -5.80 2.69 8.09
CA ALA A 87 -5.26 1.56 7.35
C ALA A 87 -6.35 0.55 7.00
N ALA A 88 -6.21 -0.13 5.86
CA ALA A 88 -7.02 -1.29 5.50
C ALA A 88 -6.16 -2.49 5.12
N ALA A 89 -6.74 -3.68 5.23
CA ALA A 89 -6.09 -4.92 4.89
C ALA A 89 -6.05 -5.11 3.37
N ILE A 90 -4.90 -5.45 2.80
CA ILE A 90 -4.80 -5.73 1.35
C ILE A 90 -5.75 -6.87 0.95
N GLU A 91 -5.96 -7.85 1.83
CA GLU A 91 -6.87 -8.98 1.60
C GLU A 91 -8.35 -8.58 1.47
N ASP A 92 -8.81 -7.59 2.24
CA ASP A 92 -10.20 -7.12 2.21
C ASP A 92 -10.52 -6.50 0.85
N LEU A 93 -9.57 -5.80 0.24
CA LEU A 93 -9.77 -5.09 -1.03
C LEU A 93 -9.42 -5.96 -2.25
N LEU A 94 -8.27 -6.62 -2.23
CA LEU A 94 -7.73 -7.29 -3.41
C LEU A 94 -8.11 -8.78 -3.51
N ILE A 95 -8.48 -9.42 -2.40
CA ILE A 95 -8.81 -10.85 -2.38
C ILE A 95 -10.31 -11.05 -2.22
N SER A 96 -10.91 -10.42 -1.22
CA SER A 96 -12.26 -10.78 -0.78
C SER A 96 -13.35 -9.75 -1.12
N ASN A 97 -12.96 -8.52 -1.46
CA ASN A 97 -13.88 -7.41 -1.73
C ASN A 97 -14.94 -7.20 -0.65
N GLN A 98 -14.55 -7.39 0.61
CA GLN A 98 -15.46 -7.29 1.74
C GLN A 98 -14.66 -6.88 2.98
N THR A 99 -15.36 -6.24 3.91
CA THR A 99 -14.89 -6.00 5.27
C THR A 99 -15.84 -6.68 6.24
N THR A 100 -15.54 -6.63 7.54
CA THR A 100 -16.46 -7.14 8.56
C THR A 100 -17.84 -6.46 8.58
N THR A 101 -17.96 -5.26 8.00
CA THR A 101 -19.17 -4.42 8.05
C THR A 101 -19.77 -4.10 6.68
N VAL A 102 -19.06 -4.36 5.59
CA VAL A 102 -19.48 -4.00 4.22
C VAL A 102 -19.16 -5.15 3.26
N ASP A 103 -20.17 -5.63 2.54
CA ASP A 103 -20.07 -6.66 1.49
C ASP A 103 -21.15 -6.42 0.41
N PRO A 104 -20.78 -6.21 -0.88
CA PRO A 104 -19.43 -6.05 -1.40
C PRO A 104 -18.88 -4.63 -1.14
N LEU A 105 -17.57 -4.52 -0.89
CA LEU A 105 -16.91 -3.23 -0.68
C LEU A 105 -16.90 -2.39 -1.95
N TYR A 106 -16.59 -2.98 -3.10
CA TYR A 106 -16.67 -2.34 -4.40
C TYR A 106 -17.73 -3.00 -5.28
N PRO A 107 -18.45 -2.23 -6.13
CA PRO A 107 -19.40 -2.80 -7.09
C PRO A 107 -18.72 -3.87 -7.95
N THR A 108 -19.27 -5.08 -7.97
CA THR A 108 -18.76 -6.18 -8.80
C THR A 108 -19.21 -5.98 -10.25
N SER A 109 -18.35 -6.27 -11.23
CA SER A 109 -18.81 -6.24 -12.62
C SER A 109 -19.62 -7.49 -12.96
N VAL A 110 -20.78 -7.29 -13.57
CA VAL A 110 -21.55 -8.38 -14.21
C VAL A 110 -21.11 -8.63 -15.66
N ASN A 111 -20.41 -7.66 -16.28
CA ASN A 111 -19.80 -7.77 -17.60
C ASN A 111 -18.56 -6.86 -17.67
N PRO A 112 -17.34 -7.41 -17.53
CA PRO A 112 -16.11 -6.62 -17.49
C PRO A 112 -15.87 -5.74 -18.72
N ALA A 113 -16.45 -6.09 -19.87
CA ALA A 113 -16.32 -5.33 -21.11
C ALA A 113 -17.28 -4.14 -21.22
N ALA A 114 -18.32 -4.06 -20.36
CA ALA A 114 -19.39 -3.06 -20.45
C ALA A 114 -19.55 -2.20 -19.19
N THR A 115 -19.22 -2.75 -18.02
CA THR A 115 -19.35 -2.04 -16.73
C THR A 115 -18.05 -2.18 -15.93
N PRO A 116 -17.39 -1.07 -15.57
CA PRO A 116 -16.32 -1.10 -14.60
C PRO A 116 -16.83 -1.67 -13.27
N GLY A 117 -16.03 -2.51 -12.64
CA GLY A 117 -16.37 -3.16 -11.39
C GLY A 117 -15.33 -4.19 -11.00
N TRP A 118 -15.38 -4.62 -9.75
CA TRP A 118 -14.48 -5.61 -9.21
C TRP A 118 -14.67 -6.96 -9.96
N ASN A 119 -13.58 -7.47 -10.53
CA ASN A 119 -13.49 -8.77 -11.22
C ASN A 119 -12.48 -9.72 -10.56
N GLY A 120 -11.95 -9.32 -9.39
CA GLY A 120 -10.92 -10.05 -8.63
C GLY A 120 -11.44 -11.34 -8.00
N PRO A 121 -10.61 -12.17 -7.32
CA PRO A 121 -9.37 -11.80 -6.62
C PRO A 121 -8.22 -11.38 -7.54
N TYR A 122 -7.53 -10.29 -7.20
CA TYR A 122 -6.38 -9.76 -7.95
C TYR A 122 -5.04 -10.37 -7.53
N ILE A 123 -5.03 -11.00 -6.36
CA ILE A 123 -3.90 -11.78 -5.85
C ILE A 123 -4.46 -12.99 -5.10
N LYS A 124 -3.71 -14.09 -5.08
CA LYS A 124 -4.15 -15.33 -4.41
C LYS A 124 -3.95 -15.26 -2.89
N GLU A 125 -2.82 -14.72 -2.47
CA GLU A 125 -2.43 -14.59 -1.07
C GLU A 125 -1.50 -13.39 -0.94
N VAL A 126 -1.57 -12.70 0.19
CA VAL A 126 -0.66 -11.58 0.46
C VAL A 126 0.65 -12.16 1.02
N PRO A 127 1.80 -11.95 0.34
CA PRO A 127 3.07 -12.45 0.83
C PRO A 127 3.53 -11.67 2.07
N VAL A 128 4.33 -12.34 2.90
CA VAL A 128 5.11 -11.71 3.97
C VAL A 128 6.53 -11.53 3.46
N ASP A 129 7.19 -10.44 3.85
CA ASP A 129 8.55 -10.19 3.41
C ASP A 129 9.53 -11.27 3.92
N PRO A 130 10.74 -11.38 3.33
CA PRO A 130 11.73 -12.38 3.73
C PRO A 130 12.25 -12.28 5.17
N TRP A 131 11.91 -11.21 5.89
CA TRP A 131 12.29 -10.96 7.29
C TRP A 131 11.11 -11.12 8.26
N GLY A 132 9.92 -11.48 7.75
CA GLY A 132 8.74 -11.77 8.55
C GLY A 132 7.82 -10.57 8.79
N ASN A 133 8.04 -9.44 8.09
CA ASN A 133 7.24 -8.24 8.24
C ASN A 133 6.19 -8.11 7.12
N PRO A 134 5.06 -7.45 7.40
CA PRO A 134 4.06 -7.18 6.37
C PRO A 134 4.53 -6.09 5.42
N TYR A 135 4.09 -6.18 4.16
CA TYR A 135 4.19 -5.08 3.21
C TYR A 135 3.20 -3.97 3.56
N VAL A 136 3.59 -2.72 3.27
CA VAL A 136 2.73 -1.54 3.43
C VAL A 136 2.67 -0.77 2.11
N VAL A 137 1.54 -0.12 1.83
CA VAL A 137 1.34 0.70 0.63
C VAL A 137 0.81 2.07 1.02
N ASN A 138 1.42 3.15 0.55
CA ASN A 138 0.99 4.53 0.83
C ASN A 138 -0.04 5.03 -0.20
N VAL A 139 -1.27 4.51 -0.14
CA VAL A 139 -2.34 4.86 -1.07
C VAL A 139 -2.86 6.30 -0.92
N ARG A 140 -2.43 7.03 0.12
CA ARG A 140 -2.75 8.45 0.38
C ARG A 140 -2.47 9.39 -0.81
N TYR A 141 -1.48 9.09 -1.64
CA TYR A 141 -1.04 9.96 -2.74
C TYR A 141 -1.48 9.46 -4.12
N LEU A 142 -2.40 8.50 -4.18
CA LEU A 142 -2.95 8.07 -5.47
C LEU A 142 -3.65 9.24 -6.14
N ASP A 143 -3.45 9.41 -7.45
CA ASP A 143 -4.07 10.49 -8.22
C ASP A 143 -5.60 10.50 -8.06
N GLY A 144 -6.14 11.64 -7.61
CA GLY A 144 -7.56 11.81 -7.35
C GLY A 144 -8.08 11.01 -6.15
N ALA A 145 -7.20 10.63 -5.21
CA ALA A 145 -7.59 9.94 -3.98
C ALA A 145 -8.52 10.78 -3.10
N GLY A 146 -8.55 12.11 -3.29
CA GLY A 146 -9.49 13.00 -2.58
C GLY A 146 -9.08 13.34 -1.16
N VAL A 147 -7.91 12.89 -0.71
CA VAL A 147 -7.55 12.88 0.69
C VAL A 147 -7.51 14.27 1.29
N THR A 148 -8.30 14.48 2.35
CA THR A 148 -8.37 15.80 3.02
C THR A 148 -6.98 16.30 3.41
N GLY A 149 -6.61 17.47 2.92
CA GLY A 149 -5.31 18.12 3.18
C GLY A 149 -4.20 17.74 2.19
N VAL A 150 -4.43 16.79 1.28
CA VAL A 150 -3.53 16.47 0.18
C VAL A 150 -3.97 17.26 -1.06
N THR A 151 -3.11 18.14 -1.54
CA THR A 151 -3.37 18.90 -2.78
C THR A 151 -2.84 18.12 -3.98
N THR A 152 -3.35 18.39 -5.19
CA THR A 152 -2.84 17.77 -6.43
C THR A 152 -1.32 17.94 -6.61
N ALA A 153 -0.74 19.05 -6.13
CA ALA A 153 0.71 19.25 -6.16
C ALA A 153 1.46 18.31 -5.20
N ILE A 154 0.85 17.95 -4.07
CA ILE A 154 1.39 16.97 -3.12
C ILE A 154 1.21 15.56 -3.69
N GLU A 155 0.05 15.21 -4.26
CA GLU A 155 -0.17 13.91 -4.92
C GLU A 155 0.91 13.67 -5.99
N GLN A 156 1.13 14.64 -6.88
CA GLN A 156 2.13 14.54 -7.95
C GLN A 156 3.58 14.51 -7.45
N SER A 157 3.88 15.01 -6.25
CA SER A 157 5.26 14.97 -5.74
C SER A 157 5.62 13.66 -5.04
N HIS A 158 4.67 12.73 -4.86
CA HIS A 158 4.89 11.49 -4.11
C HIS A 158 4.60 10.26 -4.97
N ALA A 159 5.58 9.36 -5.02
CA ALA A 159 5.35 8.02 -5.55
C ALA A 159 4.47 7.21 -4.59
N VAL A 160 3.54 6.45 -5.16
CA VAL A 160 2.84 5.39 -4.45
C VAL A 160 3.64 4.10 -4.60
N ILE A 161 4.08 3.56 -3.48
CA ILE A 161 5.00 2.43 -3.43
C ILE A 161 4.44 1.32 -2.53
N VAL A 162 4.74 0.08 -2.90
CA VAL A 162 4.65 -1.07 -2.00
C VAL A 162 6.01 -1.24 -1.36
N ILE A 163 6.10 -1.18 -0.03
CA ILE A 163 7.36 -1.17 0.72
C ILE A 163 7.46 -2.31 1.73
N SER A 164 8.67 -2.85 1.88
CA SER A 164 9.12 -3.69 2.99
C SER A 164 10.16 -2.93 3.81
N ALA A 165 10.08 -3.05 5.13
CA ALA A 165 11.03 -2.44 6.09
C ALA A 165 12.42 -3.11 6.09
N GLY A 166 12.63 -4.10 5.21
CA GLY A 166 13.93 -4.69 5.01
C GLY A 166 14.52 -5.44 6.22
N PRO A 167 15.84 -5.74 6.17
CA PRO A 167 16.54 -6.52 7.18
C PRO A 167 16.53 -5.98 8.62
N ASN A 168 16.51 -4.66 8.79
CA ASN A 168 16.61 -4.02 10.11
C ASN A 168 15.24 -3.86 10.81
N ASN A 169 14.14 -4.21 10.15
CA ASN A 169 12.77 -4.05 10.66
C ASN A 169 12.44 -2.59 11.03
N LEU A 170 12.92 -1.63 10.23
CA LEU A 170 12.78 -0.21 10.48
C LEU A 170 12.56 0.53 9.16
N PHE A 171 11.43 1.23 9.01
CA PHE A 171 11.22 2.07 7.84
C PHE A 171 12.15 3.28 7.88
N GLU A 172 12.95 3.45 6.85
CA GLU A 172 13.88 4.56 6.63
C GLU A 172 13.45 5.45 5.44
N THR A 173 12.29 5.16 4.87
CA THR A 173 11.64 5.92 3.81
C THR A 173 10.66 6.94 4.40
N SER A 174 10.76 8.21 3.98
CA SER A 174 9.84 9.24 4.45
C SER A 174 8.42 9.02 3.92
N PHE A 175 7.42 9.16 4.78
CA PHE A 175 6.02 9.18 4.39
C PHE A 175 5.32 10.37 5.03
N GLN A 176 5.36 11.54 4.40
CA GLN A 176 4.68 12.75 4.89
C GLN A 176 4.49 13.77 3.77
N ASP A 177 3.45 14.59 3.87
CA ASP A 177 3.03 15.50 2.80
C ASP A 177 4.09 16.57 2.45
N ALA A 178 4.96 16.91 3.40
CA ALA A 178 5.99 17.94 3.23
C ALA A 178 7.28 17.42 2.58
N THR A 179 7.42 16.12 2.32
CA THR A 179 8.66 15.53 1.77
C THR A 179 8.34 14.56 0.67
N ALA A 180 8.56 15.04 -0.56
CA ALA A 180 8.40 14.27 -1.79
C ALA A 180 9.06 12.89 -1.66
N LEU A 181 8.23 11.85 -1.82
CA LEU A 181 8.68 10.46 -1.82
C LEU A 181 9.04 10.08 -3.26
N THR A 182 10.34 10.10 -3.59
CA THR A 182 10.81 9.78 -4.94
C THR A 182 11.61 8.47 -4.99
N VAL A 183 12.18 8.04 -3.87
CA VAL A 183 12.96 6.80 -3.74
C VAL A 183 12.85 6.22 -2.32
N PRO A 184 12.97 4.87 -2.17
CA PRO A 184 13.12 4.24 -0.87
C PRO A 184 14.41 4.68 -0.17
N GLY A 185 14.33 4.89 1.14
CA GLY A 185 15.47 5.25 1.99
C GLY A 185 16.12 4.03 2.64
N GLY A 186 17.41 4.12 2.95
CA GLY A 186 18.09 3.14 3.80
C GLY A 186 18.16 1.73 3.20
N ASP A 187 17.77 0.72 3.97
CA ASP A 187 17.66 -0.68 3.51
C ASP A 187 16.24 -1.13 3.13
N ASP A 188 15.29 -0.19 3.11
CA ASP A 188 13.93 -0.42 2.64
C ASP A 188 13.92 -0.86 1.18
N ILE A 189 12.96 -1.73 0.86
CA ILE A 189 12.78 -2.25 -0.49
C ILE A 189 11.38 -1.86 -0.91
N ALA A 190 11.27 -1.08 -1.97
CA ALA A 190 9.98 -0.71 -2.50
C ALA A 190 9.88 -0.82 -4.01
N TRP A 191 8.65 -1.01 -4.45
CA TRP A 191 8.27 -0.97 -5.85
C TRP A 191 7.21 0.10 -6.07
N THR A 192 7.41 0.97 -7.06
CA THR A 192 6.45 2.01 -7.42
C THR A 192 5.29 1.40 -8.20
N VAL A 193 4.06 1.67 -7.78
CA VAL A 193 2.86 1.24 -8.49
C VAL A 193 2.78 2.03 -9.80
N GLU A 194 3.03 1.33 -10.92
CA GLU A 194 3.02 1.94 -12.26
C GLU A 194 1.61 2.41 -12.66
N GLY A 195 1.51 3.44 -13.50
CA GLY A 195 0.23 4.06 -13.89
C GLY A 195 -0.17 5.29 -13.05
N GLN A 196 0.58 5.57 -11.98
CA GLN A 196 0.59 6.86 -11.29
C GLN A 196 1.51 7.84 -12.04
N ARG A 197 1.06 9.08 -12.25
CA ARG A 197 1.93 10.13 -12.81
C ARG A 197 2.98 10.50 -11.75
N PRO A 198 4.29 10.45 -12.06
CA PRO A 198 5.34 11.00 -11.21
C PRO A 198 5.40 12.53 -11.27
#